data_AF-A0A3D1TN02-F1
#
_entry.id   AF-A0A3D1TN02-F1
#
_cell.length_a   1.000
_cell.length_b   1.000
_cell.length_c   1.000
_cell.angle_alpha   90.00
_cell.angle_beta   90.00
_cell.angle_gamma   90.00
#
_symmetry.space_group_name_H-M   'P 1'
#
loop_
_entity.id
_entity.type
_entity.pdbx_description
1 polymer ?
#
loop_
_entity_poly.entity_id
_entity_poly.type
_entity_poly.pdbx_seq_one_letter_code
_entity_poly.pdbx_strand_id
1 'polypeptide(L)'
;MGKKEDRQLIGLRMRASEIKRRRHELDERYGRIDGICPICGKLIRKPKRGPTARFCSRSCRQTYAQRKQDAIDFKKNKSAELALDQLTKQGGDYRKRADGKRESTLNAHKEIKNVRKASRFSCMFQLKTILECKPELIGQATANGYIANLMRAIDQYGSQGDAERLLRHLGYTGPIPTGDK
;
A
#
# COMPACT_ATOMS: atom_id res chain seq x y z
N MET A 1 5.81 -26.94 -44.47
CA MET A 1 6.15 -28.34 -44.14
C MET A 1 5.98 -29.21 -45.39
N GLY A 2 6.94 -29.16 -46.32
CA GLY A 2 6.90 -29.93 -47.57
C GLY A 2 7.63 -31.29 -47.52
N LYS A 3 8.14 -31.71 -46.35
CA LYS A 3 9.09 -32.83 -46.27
C LYS A 3 8.47 -34.22 -46.08
N LYS A 4 7.17 -34.35 -45.79
CA LYS A 4 6.54 -35.68 -45.60
C LYS A 4 5.99 -36.31 -46.89
N GLU A 5 5.59 -35.50 -47.87
CA GLU A 5 5.15 -36.00 -49.19
C GLU A 5 6.33 -36.21 -50.16
N ASP A 6 7.43 -35.45 -50.01
CA ASP A 6 8.67 -35.67 -50.78
C ASP A 6 9.28 -37.07 -50.52
N ARG A 7 9.04 -37.67 -49.35
CA ARG A 7 9.56 -39.02 -49.01
C ARG A 7 8.89 -40.16 -49.77
N GLN A 8 7.72 -39.96 -50.38
CA GLN A 8 7.07 -40.99 -51.21
C GLN A 8 7.58 -40.99 -52.66
N LEU A 9 8.32 -39.95 -53.07
CA LEU A 9 8.88 -39.80 -54.42
C LEU A 9 10.41 -39.94 -54.46
N ILE A 10 11.09 -39.81 -53.31
CA ILE A 10 12.52 -40.12 -53.16
C ILE A 10 12.68 -41.65 -53.18
N GLY A 11 12.92 -42.19 -54.38
CA GLY A 11 13.11 -43.64 -54.62
C GLY A 11 12.53 -44.14 -55.94
N LEU A 12 11.66 -43.36 -56.59
CA LEU A 12 11.14 -43.67 -57.92
C LEU A 12 12.09 -43.08 -58.99
N ARG A 13 12.54 -43.91 -59.94
CA ARG A 13 13.38 -43.52 -61.11
C ARG A 13 12.61 -42.64 -62.12
N MET A 14 11.92 -41.60 -61.66
CA MET A 14 11.22 -40.65 -62.54
C MET A 14 12.13 -39.48 -62.91
N ARG A 15 12.01 -38.98 -64.14
CA ARG A 15 12.74 -37.77 -64.57
C ARG A 15 12.13 -36.54 -63.89
N ALA A 16 12.96 -35.52 -63.64
CA ALA A 16 12.53 -34.28 -63.00
C ALA A 16 11.39 -33.57 -63.76
N SER A 17 11.32 -33.71 -65.09
CA SER A 17 10.23 -33.20 -65.93
C SER A 17 8.89 -33.88 -65.62
N GLU A 18 8.90 -35.17 -65.35
CA GLU A 18 7.72 -35.99 -65.02
C GLU A 18 7.16 -35.65 -63.64
N ILE A 19 8.05 -35.40 -62.67
CA ILE A 19 7.69 -34.94 -61.33
C ILE A 19 7.04 -33.55 -61.41
N LYS A 20 7.58 -32.64 -62.22
CA LYS A 20 6.98 -31.31 -62.46
C LYS A 20 5.61 -31.41 -63.11
N ARG A 21 5.44 -32.28 -64.12
CA ARG A 21 4.17 -32.49 -64.81
C ARG A 21 3.10 -33.04 -63.87
N ARG A 22 3.41 -34.09 -63.09
CA ARG A 22 2.48 -34.64 -62.08
C ARG A 22 2.10 -33.62 -61.01
N ARG A 23 3.04 -32.78 -60.56
CA ARG A 23 2.73 -31.68 -59.62
C ARG A 23 1.76 -30.67 -60.23
N HIS A 24 1.97 -30.28 -61.50
CA HIS A 24 1.05 -29.41 -62.21
C HIS A 24 -0.35 -30.02 -62.36
N GLU A 25 -0.44 -31.31 -62.74
CA GLU A 25 -1.71 -32.04 -62.86
C GLU A 25 -2.45 -32.15 -61.52
N LEU A 26 -1.73 -32.37 -60.41
CA LEU A 26 -2.31 -32.41 -59.06
C LEU A 26 -2.74 -31.02 -58.58
N ASP A 27 -1.94 -29.98 -58.86
CA ASP A 27 -2.28 -28.59 -58.55
C ASP A 27 -3.50 -28.11 -59.36
N GLU A 28 -3.68 -28.58 -60.60
CA GLU A 28 -4.88 -28.32 -61.41
C GLU A 28 -6.12 -29.07 -60.90
N ARG A 29 -5.98 -30.36 -60.55
CA ARG A 29 -7.11 -31.17 -60.07
C ARG A 29 -7.59 -30.80 -58.69
N TYR A 30 -6.66 -30.56 -57.77
CA TYR A 30 -6.96 -30.41 -56.34
C TYR A 30 -6.71 -28.99 -55.82
N GLY A 31 -6.05 -28.13 -56.58
CA GLY A 31 -5.67 -26.78 -56.17
C GLY A 31 -4.33 -26.75 -55.43
N ARG A 32 -3.46 -25.81 -55.80
CA ARG A 32 -2.13 -25.62 -55.19
C ARG A 32 -2.24 -25.37 -53.69
N ILE A 33 -1.49 -26.12 -52.89
CA ILE A 33 -1.39 -25.89 -51.43
C ILE A 33 -0.45 -24.71 -51.19
N ASP A 34 -0.91 -23.74 -50.42
CA ASP A 34 -0.20 -22.48 -50.16
C ASP A 34 0.17 -22.31 -48.68
N GLY A 35 -0.48 -23.04 -47.77
CA GLY A 35 -0.16 -22.97 -46.35
C GLY A 35 -0.86 -24.02 -45.50
N ILE A 36 -0.66 -23.92 -44.19
CA ILE A 36 -1.28 -24.77 -43.17
C ILE A 36 -2.00 -23.86 -42.18
N CYS A 37 -3.22 -24.23 -41.79
CA CYS A 37 -3.97 -23.47 -40.80
C CYS A 37 -3.26 -23.53 -39.43
N PRO A 38 -2.95 -22.39 -38.80
CA PRO A 38 -2.20 -22.36 -37.54
C PRO A 38 -3.01 -22.86 -36.33
N ILE A 39 -4.31 -23.09 -36.48
CA ILE A 39 -5.18 -23.55 -35.38
C ILE A 39 -5.39 -25.06 -35.41
N CYS A 40 -5.71 -25.64 -36.57
CA CYS A 40 -6.09 -27.05 -36.68
C CYS A 40 -5.18 -27.89 -37.58
N GLY A 41 -4.15 -27.30 -38.21
CA GLY A 41 -3.21 -28.02 -39.05
C GLY A 41 -3.74 -28.43 -40.43
N LYS A 42 -4.98 -28.05 -40.81
CA LYS A 42 -5.52 -28.33 -42.15
C LYS A 42 -4.77 -27.57 -43.22
N LEU A 43 -4.55 -28.21 -44.37
CA LEU A 43 -3.94 -27.59 -45.54
C LEU A 43 -4.86 -26.49 -46.10
N ILE A 44 -4.27 -25.36 -46.47
CA ILE A 44 -4.93 -24.22 -47.10
C ILE A 44 -4.49 -24.19 -48.56
N ARG A 45 -5.48 -24.25 -49.44
CA ARG A 45 -5.27 -24.24 -50.89
C ARG A 45 -5.53 -22.85 -51.46
N LYS A 46 -4.73 -22.47 -52.46
CA LYS A 46 -4.87 -21.23 -53.19
C LYS A 46 -6.14 -21.26 -54.03
N PRO A 47 -7.05 -20.28 -53.89
CA PRO A 47 -8.22 -20.20 -54.74
C PRO A 47 -7.84 -19.83 -56.18
N LYS A 48 -8.65 -20.23 -57.16
CA LYS A 48 -8.43 -19.91 -58.58
C LYS A 48 -8.41 -18.39 -58.86
N ARG A 49 -9.09 -17.59 -58.01
CA ARG A 49 -9.13 -16.13 -58.09
C ARG A 49 -9.03 -15.54 -56.68
N GLY A 50 -8.28 -14.45 -56.54
CA GLY A 50 -8.13 -13.71 -55.28
C GLY A 50 -7.02 -14.23 -54.35
N PRO A 51 -6.85 -13.59 -53.19
CA PRO A 51 -5.79 -13.91 -52.23
C PRO A 51 -6.06 -15.22 -51.48
N THR A 52 -4.98 -15.91 -51.10
CA THR A 52 -5.06 -17.11 -50.25
C THR A 52 -5.49 -16.74 -48.83
N ALA A 53 -6.49 -17.44 -48.29
CA ALA A 53 -6.92 -17.28 -46.90
C ALA A 53 -5.85 -17.80 -45.92
N ARG A 54 -5.67 -17.13 -44.77
CA ARG A 54 -4.73 -17.57 -43.71
C ARG A 54 -5.27 -18.70 -42.83
N PHE A 55 -6.58 -18.95 -42.86
CA PHE A 55 -7.25 -19.95 -42.03
C PHE A 55 -8.14 -20.85 -42.90
N CYS A 56 -8.27 -22.13 -42.53
CA CYS A 56 -9.09 -23.07 -43.29
C CYS A 56 -10.61 -22.85 -43.14
N SER A 57 -11.04 -22.12 -42.10
CA SER A 57 -12.46 -21.86 -41.83
C SER A 57 -12.65 -20.57 -41.03
N ARG A 58 -13.89 -20.04 -41.04
CA ARG A 58 -14.29 -18.90 -40.19
C ARG A 58 -14.12 -19.20 -38.70
N SER A 59 -14.45 -20.42 -38.28
CA SER A 59 -14.24 -20.89 -36.90
C SER A 59 -12.76 -20.82 -36.49
N CYS A 60 -11.83 -21.34 -37.30
CA CYS A 60 -10.40 -21.23 -37.00
C CYS A 60 -9.90 -19.78 -36.98
N ARG A 61 -10.45 -18.89 -37.81
CA ARG A 61 -10.15 -17.45 -37.75
C ARG A 61 -10.63 -16.83 -36.43
N GLN A 62 -11.85 -17.15 -36.01
CA GLN A 62 -12.42 -16.66 -34.74
C GLN A 62 -11.63 -17.16 -33.54
N THR A 63 -11.31 -18.46 -33.48
CA THR A 63 -10.48 -19.02 -32.40
C THR A 63 -9.11 -18.34 -32.30
N TYR A 64 -8.48 -18.03 -33.44
CA TYR A 64 -7.22 -17.30 -33.44
C TYR A 64 -7.37 -15.87 -32.91
N ALA A 65 -8.42 -15.16 -33.34
CA ALA A 65 -8.71 -13.81 -32.86
C ALA A 65 -9.00 -13.81 -31.35
N GLN A 66 -9.80 -14.77 -30.87
CA GLN A 66 -10.11 -14.92 -29.44
C GLN A 66 -8.85 -15.16 -28.62
N ARG A 67 -8.00 -16.14 -28.99
CA ARG A 67 -6.74 -16.40 -28.28
C ARG A 67 -5.82 -15.18 -28.23
N LYS A 68 -5.80 -14.37 -29.29
CA LYS A 68 -5.03 -13.13 -29.32
C LYS A 68 -5.59 -12.11 -28.34
N GLN A 69 -6.91 -11.98 -28.27
CA GLN A 69 -7.59 -11.09 -27.35
C GLN A 69 -7.41 -11.54 -25.89
N ASP A 70 -7.62 -12.83 -25.61
CA ASP A 70 -7.41 -13.43 -24.29
C ASP A 70 -5.98 -13.20 -23.78
N ALA A 71 -4.97 -13.31 -24.67
CA ALA A 71 -3.58 -13.04 -24.30
C ALA A 71 -3.32 -11.56 -23.97
N ILE A 72 -4.02 -10.63 -24.60
CA ILE A 72 -3.94 -9.19 -24.28
C ILE A 72 -4.61 -8.93 -22.94
N ASP A 73 -5.82 -9.47 -22.75
CA ASP A 73 -6.61 -9.26 -21.54
C ASP A 73 -5.95 -9.92 -20.33
N PHE A 74 -5.36 -11.10 -20.49
CA PHE A 74 -4.53 -11.74 -19.46
C PHE A 74 -3.36 -10.85 -19.02
N LYS A 75 -2.64 -10.23 -19.96
CA LYS A 75 -1.53 -9.31 -19.62
C LYS A 75 -2.04 -8.08 -18.87
N LYS A 76 -3.16 -7.51 -19.30
CA LYS A 76 -3.78 -6.36 -18.63
C LYS A 76 -4.22 -6.72 -17.21
N ASN A 77 -4.95 -7.82 -17.05
CA ASN A 77 -5.42 -8.29 -15.75
C ASN A 77 -4.26 -8.57 -14.81
N LYS A 78 -3.22 -9.25 -15.29
CA LYS A 78 -2.02 -9.51 -14.50
C LYS A 78 -1.32 -8.22 -14.05
N SER A 79 -1.24 -7.21 -14.91
CA SER A 79 -0.68 -5.91 -14.52
C SER A 79 -1.54 -5.18 -13.49
N ALA A 80 -2.87 -5.29 -13.60
CA ALA A 80 -3.81 -4.71 -12.64
C ALA A 80 -3.72 -5.41 -11.28
N GLU A 81 -3.64 -6.73 -11.24
CA GLU A 81 -3.46 -7.51 -10.01
C GLU A 81 -2.16 -7.13 -9.28
N LEU A 82 -1.05 -6.99 -10.02
CA LEU A 82 0.21 -6.55 -9.44
C LEU A 82 0.12 -5.12 -8.87
N ALA A 83 -0.57 -4.21 -9.57
CA ALA A 83 -0.80 -2.87 -9.08
C ALA A 83 -1.67 -2.86 -7.81
N LEU A 84 -2.72 -3.69 -7.76
CA LEU A 84 -3.56 -3.84 -6.57
C LEU A 84 -2.79 -4.41 -5.37
N ASP A 85 -1.94 -5.42 -5.58
CA ASP A 85 -1.08 -5.97 -4.52
C ASP A 85 -0.10 -4.91 -3.99
N GLN A 86 0.52 -4.13 -4.88
CA GLN A 86 1.40 -3.02 -4.48
C GLN A 86 0.65 -1.96 -3.68
N LEU A 87 -0.54 -1.54 -4.13
CA LEU A 87 -1.38 -0.57 -3.41
C LEU A 87 -1.81 -1.10 -2.05
N THR A 88 -2.14 -2.39 -1.95
CA THR A 88 -2.53 -3.02 -0.68
C THR A 88 -1.37 -3.04 0.31
N LYS A 89 -0.16 -3.40 -0.15
CA LYS A 89 1.06 -3.37 0.66
C LYS A 89 1.38 -1.95 1.15
N GLN A 90 1.38 -0.99 0.22
CA GLN A 90 1.60 0.42 0.56
C GLN A 90 0.56 0.93 1.56
N GLY A 91 -0.73 0.61 1.36
CA GLY A 91 -1.80 0.96 2.29
C GLY A 91 -1.59 0.38 3.69
N GLY A 92 -1.15 -0.88 3.78
CA GLY A 92 -0.75 -1.50 5.04
C GLY A 92 0.40 -0.77 5.74
N ASP A 93 1.44 -0.38 4.99
CA ASP A 93 2.60 0.34 5.52
C ASP A 93 2.25 1.76 5.98
N TYR A 94 1.38 2.46 5.25
CA TYR A 94 0.87 3.77 5.69
C TYR A 94 0.05 3.65 6.97
N ARG A 95 -0.82 2.63 7.07
CA ARG A 95 -1.61 2.38 8.27
C ARG A 95 -0.73 2.10 9.49
N LYS A 96 0.25 1.20 9.37
CA LYS A 96 1.22 0.91 10.44
C LYS A 96 1.96 2.16 10.91
N ARG A 97 2.40 3.02 9.98
CA ARG A 97 3.06 4.29 10.32
C ARG A 97 2.11 5.27 11.03
N ALA A 98 0.86 5.35 10.59
CA ALA A 98 -0.14 6.20 11.24
C ALA A 98 -0.45 5.71 12.67
N ASP A 99 -0.61 4.41 12.85
CA ASP A 99 -0.87 3.80 14.16
C ASP A 99 0.34 4.00 15.10
N GLY A 100 1.57 3.79 14.62
CA GLY A 100 2.77 4.05 15.40
C GLY A 100 2.93 5.53 15.83
N LYS A 101 2.50 6.48 14.98
CA LYS A 101 2.44 7.90 15.35
C LYS A 101 1.39 8.16 16.44
N ARG A 102 0.19 7.58 16.30
CA ARG A 102 -0.88 7.71 17.32
C ARG A 102 -0.43 7.17 18.66
N GLU A 103 0.18 6.00 18.68
CA GLU A 103 0.71 5.38 19.91
C GLU A 103 1.80 6.24 20.56
N SER A 104 2.76 6.74 19.77
CA SER A 104 3.78 7.67 20.26
C SER A 104 3.17 8.93 20.87
N THR A 105 2.14 9.51 20.25
CA THR A 105 1.43 10.67 20.78
C THR A 105 0.73 10.35 22.09
N LEU A 106 0.04 9.21 22.20
CA LEU A 106 -0.62 8.79 23.44
C LEU A 106 0.39 8.59 24.58
N ASN A 107 1.53 7.96 24.27
CA ASN A 107 2.62 7.78 25.23
C ASN A 107 3.20 9.13 25.69
N ALA A 108 3.43 10.08 24.78
CA ALA A 108 3.87 11.43 25.14
C ALA A 108 2.87 12.15 26.06
N HIS A 109 1.57 12.02 25.82
CA HIS A 109 0.54 12.59 26.71
C HIS A 109 0.57 11.95 28.10
N LYS A 110 0.78 10.64 28.17
CA LYS A 110 0.94 9.92 29.45
C LYS A 110 2.18 10.39 30.21
N GLU A 111 3.31 10.56 29.52
CA GLU A 111 4.54 11.10 30.12
C GLU A 111 4.35 12.54 30.62
N ILE A 112 3.71 13.41 29.83
CA ILE A 112 3.39 14.77 30.27
C ILE A 112 2.53 14.74 31.54
N LYS A 113 1.53 13.85 31.62
CA LYS A 113 0.70 13.69 32.82
C LYS A 113 1.53 13.23 34.03
N ASN A 114 2.44 12.28 33.84
CA ASN A 114 3.34 11.80 34.89
C ASN A 114 4.28 12.90 35.39
N VAL A 115 4.91 13.64 34.47
CA VAL A 115 5.80 14.77 34.79
C VAL A 115 5.04 15.84 35.56
N ARG A 116 3.84 16.25 35.10
CA ARG A 116 3.00 17.22 35.82
C ARG A 116 2.68 16.75 37.24
N LYS A 117 2.34 15.48 37.43
CA LYS A 117 2.07 14.88 38.75
C LYS A 117 3.32 14.93 39.65
N ALA A 118 4.49 14.57 39.12
CA ALA A 118 5.74 14.61 39.87
C ALA A 118 6.14 16.05 40.23
N SER A 119 6.07 16.99 39.28
CA SER A 119 6.32 18.41 39.52
C SER A 119 5.37 18.99 40.57
N ARG A 120 4.07 18.66 40.50
CA ARG A 120 3.09 19.05 41.52
C ARG A 120 3.48 18.59 42.91
N PHE A 121 3.83 17.30 43.07
CA PHE A 121 4.23 16.77 44.37
C PHE A 121 5.50 17.43 44.91
N SER A 122 6.48 17.71 44.06
CA SER A 122 7.68 18.45 44.45
C SER A 122 7.33 19.84 44.97
N CYS A 123 6.45 20.58 44.27
CA CYS A 123 6.01 21.89 44.72
C CYS A 123 5.22 21.83 46.03
N MET A 124 4.31 20.86 46.17
CA MET A 124 3.56 20.65 47.42
C MET A 124 4.48 20.33 48.60
N PHE A 125 5.52 19.50 48.37
CA PHE A 125 6.51 19.17 49.39
C PHE A 125 7.30 20.41 49.83
N GLN A 126 7.78 21.21 48.88
CA GLN A 126 8.47 22.47 49.18
C GLN A 126 7.58 23.43 49.98
N LEU A 127 6.30 23.56 49.61
CA LEU A 127 5.36 24.44 50.31
C LEU A 127 5.09 23.94 51.74
N LYS A 128 4.95 22.62 51.92
CA LYS A 128 4.83 22.01 53.24
C LYS A 128 6.07 22.27 54.10
N THR A 129 7.27 22.11 53.55
CA THR A 129 8.52 22.41 54.28
C THR A 129 8.59 23.88 54.71
N ILE A 130 8.18 24.81 53.85
CA ILE A 130 8.12 26.25 54.21
C ILE A 130 7.12 26.46 55.36
N LEU A 131 5.95 25.84 55.29
CA LEU A 131 4.94 25.91 56.34
C LEU A 131 5.48 25.41 57.69
N GLU A 132 6.21 24.29 57.69
CA GLU A 132 6.77 23.68 58.90
C GLU A 132 7.95 24.49 59.48
N CYS A 133 8.79 25.10 58.64
CA CYS A 133 9.99 25.79 59.10
C CYS A 133 9.78 27.29 59.38
N LYS A 134 9.03 28.00 58.54
CA LYS A 134 8.86 29.46 58.64
C LYS A 134 7.55 29.93 57.98
N PRO A 135 6.40 29.73 58.66
CA PRO A 135 5.08 29.99 58.09
C PRO A 135 4.81 31.47 57.78
N GLU A 136 5.54 32.40 58.40
CA GLU A 136 5.37 33.84 58.16
C GLU A 136 5.73 34.23 56.71
N LEU A 137 6.64 33.47 56.08
CA LEU A 137 7.04 33.70 54.69
C LEU A 137 5.87 33.56 53.72
N ILE A 138 4.89 32.70 54.04
CA ILE A 138 3.72 32.49 53.20
C ILE A 138 2.86 33.76 53.19
N GLY A 139 2.63 34.36 54.36
CA GLY A 139 1.79 35.55 54.48
C GLY A 139 2.46 36.82 53.98
N GLN A 140 3.80 36.85 53.99
CA GLN A 140 4.62 37.97 53.48
C GLN A 140 5.01 37.80 52.00
N ALA A 141 4.57 36.72 51.35
CA ALA A 141 4.96 36.43 49.98
C ALA A 141 4.44 37.50 49.01
N THR A 142 5.33 37.98 48.15
CA THR A 142 4.96 38.88 47.06
C THR A 142 4.22 38.12 45.97
N ALA A 143 3.30 38.78 45.25
CA ALA A 143 2.46 38.15 44.22
C ALA A 143 3.24 37.45 43.08
N ASN A 144 4.47 37.90 42.81
CA ASN A 144 5.39 37.29 41.84
C ASN A 144 6.60 36.61 42.49
N GLY A 145 6.57 36.46 43.82
CA GLY A 145 7.60 35.81 44.60
C GLY A 145 7.58 34.30 44.44
N TYR A 146 8.62 33.65 44.98
CA TYR A 146 8.79 32.20 44.89
C TYR A 146 7.56 31.42 45.40
N ILE A 147 7.01 31.78 46.57
CA ILE A 147 5.87 31.08 47.17
C ILE A 147 4.59 31.24 46.32
N ALA A 148 4.32 32.44 45.80
CA ALA A 148 3.18 32.65 44.93
C ALA A 148 3.30 31.86 43.62
N ASN A 149 4.50 31.81 43.02
CA ASN A 149 4.76 30.98 41.83
C ASN A 149 4.67 29.47 42.15
N LEU A 150 5.10 29.05 43.33
CA LEU A 150 4.99 27.68 43.82
C LEU A 150 3.53 27.25 43.95
N MET A 151 2.71 28.08 44.59
CA MET A 151 1.27 27.85 44.73
C MET A 151 0.58 27.81 43.36
N ARG A 152 0.92 28.75 42.47
CA ARG A 152 0.42 28.77 41.08
C ARG A 152 0.79 27.50 40.32
N ALA A 153 2.01 26.99 40.49
CA ALA A 153 2.44 25.73 39.87
C ALA A 153 1.67 24.51 40.40
N ILE A 154 1.40 24.45 41.70
CA ILE A 154 0.57 23.38 42.31
C ILE A 154 -0.83 23.38 41.68
N ASP A 155 -1.45 24.56 41.58
CA ASP A 155 -2.78 24.71 41.00
C ASP A 155 -2.79 24.41 39.50
N GLN A 156 -1.78 24.88 38.75
CA GLN A 156 -1.64 24.67 37.32
C GLN A 156 -1.48 23.17 36.95
N TYR A 157 -0.75 22.42 37.76
CA TYR A 157 -0.58 20.97 37.56
C TYR A 157 -1.72 20.14 38.18
N GLY A 158 -2.59 20.76 38.96
CA GLY A 158 -3.69 20.15 39.67
C GLY A 158 -5.04 20.76 39.31
N SER A 159 -5.77 21.14 40.35
CA SER A 159 -6.99 21.93 40.28
C SER A 159 -6.74 23.29 40.90
N GLN A 160 -7.46 24.30 40.44
CA GLN A 160 -7.42 25.64 41.02
C GLN A 160 -7.75 25.58 42.53
N GLY A 161 -6.93 26.23 43.34
CA GLY A 161 -7.07 26.26 44.81
C GLY A 161 -6.54 25.01 45.52
N ASP A 162 -5.84 24.10 44.85
CA ASP A 162 -5.20 22.94 45.48
C ASP A 162 -4.10 23.36 46.47
N ALA A 163 -3.35 24.42 46.16
CA ALA A 163 -2.31 24.96 47.02
C ALA A 163 -2.88 25.55 48.32
N GLU A 164 -3.94 26.37 48.21
CA GLU A 164 -4.63 26.89 49.39
C GLU A 164 -5.23 25.75 50.20
N ARG A 165 -5.94 24.81 49.55
CA ARG A 165 -6.55 23.67 50.24
C ARG A 165 -5.53 22.84 51.01
N LEU A 166 -4.34 22.62 50.44
CA LEU A 166 -3.23 21.98 51.14
C LEU A 166 -2.83 22.75 52.41
N LEU A 167 -2.61 24.07 52.31
CA LEU A 167 -2.24 24.90 53.44
C LEU A 167 -3.30 24.89 54.54
N ARG A 168 -4.58 25.06 54.17
CA ARG A 168 -5.71 25.00 55.11
C ARG A 168 -5.82 23.64 55.78
N HIS A 169 -5.65 22.56 55.02
CA HIS A 169 -5.67 21.20 55.55
C HIS A 169 -4.53 20.94 56.55
N LEU A 170 -3.37 21.55 56.33
CA LEU A 170 -2.22 21.50 57.22
C LEU A 170 -2.29 22.51 58.39
N GLY A 171 -3.40 23.24 58.55
CA GLY A 171 -3.64 24.13 59.69
C GLY A 171 -3.19 25.57 59.52
N TYR A 172 -2.79 26.00 58.32
CA TYR A 172 -2.41 27.39 58.07
C TYR A 172 -3.63 28.33 58.04
N THR A 173 -3.68 29.28 58.97
CA THR A 173 -4.77 30.27 59.09
C THR A 173 -4.38 31.66 58.59
N GLY A 174 -3.12 31.87 58.20
CA GLY A 174 -2.62 33.16 57.73
C GLY A 174 -3.15 33.60 56.36
N PRO A 175 -2.75 34.80 55.90
CA PRO A 175 -3.15 35.32 54.60
C PRO A 175 -2.53 34.50 53.47
N ILE A 176 -3.32 34.24 52.43
CA ILE A 176 -2.88 33.52 51.25
C ILE A 176 -2.35 34.53 50.24
N PRO A 177 -1.14 34.34 49.70
CA PRO A 177 -0.64 35.23 48.67
C PRO A 177 -1.47 35.04 47.38
N THR A 178 -2.36 35.98 47.13
CA THR A 178 -3.17 36.06 45.91
C THR A 178 -2.29 36.60 44.78
N GLY A 179 -2.30 35.91 43.64
CA GLY A 179 -1.57 36.33 42.43
C GLY A 179 -2.17 37.53 41.71
N ASP A 180 -3.17 38.21 42.28
CA ASP A 180 -3.90 39.30 41.65
C ASP A 180 -3.13 40.64 41.77
N LYS A 181 -2.57 41.06 40.63
CA LYS A 181 -2.60 42.44 40.14
C LYS A 181 -2.80 42.42 38.63
#